data_AF-A0A950TVX4-F1
#
_entry.id   AF-A0A950TVX4-F1
#
_cell.length_a   1.000
_cell.length_b   1.000
_cell.length_c   1.000
_cell.angle_alpha   90.00
_cell.angle_beta   90.00
_cell.angle_gamma   90.00
#
_symmetry.space_group_name_H-M   'P 1'
#
loop_
_entity.id
_entity.type
_entity.pdbx_description
1 polymer ?
#
loop_
_entity_poly.entity_id
_entity_poly.type
_entity_poly.pdbx_seq_one_letter_code
_entity_poly.pdbx_strand_id
1 'polypeptide(L)'
;MAFRKTVAAMKSQLDREYECLRPTTPVGEDVFNTHNYLMKTRFIDALNVLRQSCEDSAVETNQRTASEIMRAQLGTRFALAADIDESRKSQNLAIAVGTSSIPPRGYAR
;
A
#
# COMPACT_ATOMS: atom_id res chain seq x y z
N MET A 1 4.59 1.39 2.63
CA MET A 1 5.26 2.44 1.80
C MET A 1 5.68 1.94 0.41
N ALA A 2 6.28 0.75 0.26
CA ALA A 2 6.76 0.26 -1.05
C ALA A 2 5.65 0.09 -2.09
N PHE A 3 4.58 -0.66 -1.75
CA PHE A 3 3.47 -0.95 -2.67
C PHE A 3 2.83 0.31 -3.28
N ARG A 4 2.46 1.29 -2.45
CA ARG A 4 1.90 2.58 -2.88
C ARG A 4 2.80 3.29 -3.91
N LYS A 5 4.11 3.37 -3.63
CA LYS A 5 5.09 3.99 -4.54
C LYS A 5 5.17 3.23 -5.87
N THR A 6 5.13 1.90 -5.82
CA THR A 6 5.12 1.04 -7.01
C THR A 6 3.88 1.30 -7.88
N VAL A 7 2.68 1.34 -7.28
CA VAL A 7 1.43 1.63 -8.00
C VAL A 7 1.46 3.04 -8.62
N ALA A 8 1.95 4.04 -7.90
CA ALA A 8 2.12 5.39 -8.42
C ALA A 8 3.10 5.45 -9.60
N ALA A 9 4.21 4.72 -9.53
CA ALA A 9 5.18 4.62 -10.62
C ALA A 9 4.60 3.91 -11.85
N MET A 10 3.83 2.83 -11.66
CA MET A 10 3.11 2.15 -12.76
C MET A 10 2.17 3.12 -13.48
N LYS A 11 1.35 3.87 -12.74
CA LYS A 11 0.42 4.86 -13.33
C LYS A 11 1.18 5.94 -14.10
N SER A 12 2.25 6.48 -13.51
CA SER A 12 3.08 7.51 -14.16
C SER A 12 3.77 7.01 -15.43
N GLN A 13 4.17 5.74 -15.48
CA GLN A 13 4.75 5.15 -16.68
C GLN A 13 3.67 4.96 -17.76
N LEU A 14 2.54 4.37 -17.40
CA LEU A 14 1.46 4.06 -18.35
C LEU A 14 0.71 5.30 -18.87
N ASP A 15 0.75 6.41 -18.14
CA ASP A 15 0.27 7.70 -18.62
C ASP A 15 1.19 8.33 -19.66
N ARG A 16 2.51 8.05 -19.58
CA ARG A 16 3.48 8.49 -20.58
C ARG A 16 3.39 7.63 -21.83
N GLU A 17 3.43 6.31 -21.64
CA GLU A 17 3.39 5.35 -22.73
C GLU A 17 2.63 4.10 -22.27
N TYR A 18 1.51 3.83 -22.94
CA TYR A 18 0.65 2.70 -22.60
C TYR A 18 1.13 1.44 -23.31
N GLU A 19 2.17 0.84 -22.76
CA GLU A 19 2.77 -0.40 -23.25
C GLU A 19 3.13 -1.32 -22.08
N CYS A 20 3.21 -2.61 -22.35
CA CYS A 20 3.67 -3.63 -21.42
C CYS A 20 4.56 -4.61 -22.16
N LEU A 21 5.83 -4.21 -22.32
CA LEU A 21 6.84 -5.01 -23.02
C LEU A 21 7.28 -6.20 -22.16
N ARG A 22 7.16 -7.42 -22.69
CA ARG A 22 7.64 -8.60 -21.97
C ARG A 22 9.18 -8.64 -21.93
N PRO A 23 9.78 -8.93 -20.77
CA PRO A 23 11.22 -9.15 -20.67
C PRO A 23 11.64 -10.55 -21.14
N THR A 24 10.68 -11.45 -21.37
CA THR A 24 10.87 -12.85 -21.78
C THR A 24 10.79 -13.01 -23.28
N THR A 25 11.26 -14.14 -23.82
CA THR A 25 11.16 -14.45 -25.25
C THR A 25 9.71 -14.61 -25.73
N PRO A 26 9.31 -13.99 -26.86
CA PRO A 26 10.07 -12.99 -27.63
C PRO A 26 10.16 -11.66 -26.86
N VAL A 27 11.39 -11.17 -26.72
CA VAL A 27 11.70 -9.95 -25.95
C VAL A 27 11.09 -8.74 -26.65
N GLY A 28 10.45 -7.86 -25.89
CA GLY A 28 9.91 -6.60 -26.42
C GLY A 28 8.54 -6.73 -27.09
N GLU A 29 7.87 -7.88 -27.00
CA GLU A 29 6.47 -7.96 -27.39
C GLU A 29 5.59 -7.20 -26.40
N ASP A 30 4.81 -6.25 -26.91
CA ASP A 30 3.82 -5.51 -26.13
C ASP A 30 2.56 -6.35 -25.89
N VAL A 31 2.32 -6.70 -24.63
CA VAL A 31 1.11 -7.44 -24.19
C VAL A 31 -0.15 -6.58 -24.37
N PHE A 32 -0.01 -5.25 -24.36
CA PHE A 32 -1.13 -4.32 -24.48
C PHE A 32 -1.47 -3.97 -25.92
N ASN A 33 -0.74 -4.48 -26.91
CA ASN A 33 -0.96 -4.16 -28.33
C ASN A 33 -2.38 -4.50 -28.82
N THR A 34 -3.04 -5.49 -28.19
CA THR A 34 -4.43 -5.88 -28.52
C THR A 34 -5.49 -5.10 -27.74
N HIS A 35 -5.10 -4.25 -26.79
CA HIS A 35 -6.04 -3.42 -26.04
C HIS A 35 -6.64 -2.36 -26.94
N ASN A 36 -7.96 -2.40 -27.08
CA ASN A 36 -8.69 -1.28 -27.65
C ASN A 36 -8.82 -0.12 -26.65
N TYR A 37 -9.31 1.02 -27.13
CA TYR A 37 -9.52 2.23 -26.31
C TYR A 37 -10.27 1.95 -25.00
N LEU A 38 -11.36 1.17 -25.05
CA LEU A 38 -12.17 0.87 -23.87
C LEU A 38 -11.41 0.04 -22.83
N MET A 39 -10.59 -0.92 -23.28
CA MET A 39 -9.75 -1.73 -22.39
C MET A 39 -8.66 -0.88 -21.75
N LYS A 40 -8.01 0.00 -22.52
CA LYS A 40 -7.04 0.96 -21.99
C LYS A 40 -7.66 1.84 -20.91
N THR A 41 -8.80 2.47 -21.19
CA THR A 41 -9.47 3.35 -20.23
C THR A 41 -9.84 2.59 -18.96
N ARG A 42 -10.46 1.41 -19.06
CA ARG A 42 -10.81 0.58 -17.90
C ARG A 42 -9.59 0.19 -17.07
N PHE A 43 -8.48 -0.16 -17.72
CA PHE A 43 -7.24 -0.52 -17.03
C PHE A 43 -6.67 0.67 -16.24
N ILE A 44 -6.57 1.83 -16.89
CA ILE A 44 -6.04 3.06 -16.27
C ILE A 44 -6.94 3.56 -15.15
N ASP A 45 -8.26 3.46 -15.31
CA ASP A 45 -9.24 3.82 -14.29
C ASP A 45 -9.10 2.90 -13.06
N ALA A 46 -9.03 1.59 -13.26
CA ALA A 46 -8.81 0.64 -12.18
C ALA A 46 -7.48 0.89 -11.45
N LEU A 47 -6.41 1.18 -12.20
CA LEU A 47 -5.10 1.51 -11.62
C LEU A 47 -5.16 2.82 -10.81
N ASN A 48 -5.91 3.81 -11.26
CA ASN A 48 -6.07 5.06 -10.53
C ASN A 48 -6.90 4.88 -9.24
N VAL A 49 -7.96 4.06 -9.28
CA VAL A 49 -8.74 3.69 -8.09
C VAL A 49 -7.86 2.98 -7.07
N LEU A 50 -7.04 2.00 -7.50
CA LEU A 50 -6.08 1.32 -6.63
C LEU A 50 -5.07 2.31 -6.02
N ARG A 51 -4.53 3.23 -6.84
CA ARG A 51 -3.61 4.27 -6.36
C ARG A 51 -4.26 5.14 -5.29
N GLN A 52 -5.50 5.57 -5.51
CA GLN A 52 -6.22 6.40 -4.56
C GLN A 52 -6.50 5.66 -3.26
N SER A 53 -6.97 4.40 -3.34
CA SER A 53 -7.14 3.55 -2.15
C SER A 53 -5.85 3.37 -1.35
N CYS A 54 -4.69 3.33 -2.01
CA CYS A 54 -3.39 3.29 -1.32
C CYS A 54 -3.04 4.60 -0.60
N GLU A 55 -3.48 5.76 -1.12
CA GLU A 55 -3.30 7.04 -0.44
C GLU A 55 -4.27 7.18 0.74
N ASP A 56 -5.55 6.85 0.52
CA ASP A 56 -6.60 6.94 1.53
C ASP A 56 -6.29 6.02 2.72
N SER A 57 -5.88 4.77 2.46
CA SER A 57 -5.44 3.81 3.48
C SER A 57 -4.19 4.28 4.24
N ALA A 58 -3.32 5.08 3.61
CA ALA A 58 -2.09 5.55 4.23
C ALA A 58 -2.30 6.76 5.16
N VAL A 59 -3.37 7.53 4.96
CA VAL A 59 -3.74 8.66 5.84
C VAL A 59 -4.79 8.28 6.89
N GLU A 60 -5.43 7.13 6.73
CA GLU A 60 -6.40 6.61 7.68
C GLU A 60 -5.72 6.24 9.01
N THR A 61 -6.35 6.68 10.10
CA THR A 61 -5.84 6.51 11.47
C THR A 61 -6.32 5.22 12.12
N ASN A 62 -7.48 4.71 11.69
CA ASN A 62 -8.01 3.45 12.16
C ASN A 62 -7.47 2.29 11.31
N GLN A 63 -6.76 1.35 11.96
CA GLN A 63 -6.14 0.24 11.25
C GLN A 63 -7.15 -0.66 10.54
N ARG A 64 -8.34 -0.88 11.14
CA ARG A 64 -9.39 -1.69 10.52
C ARG A 64 -9.90 -1.01 9.26
N THR A 65 -10.27 0.26 9.34
CA THR A 65 -10.74 1.04 8.17
C THR A 65 -9.69 1.07 7.07
N ALA A 66 -8.42 1.32 7.42
CA ALA A 66 -7.31 1.29 6.47
C ALA A 66 -7.18 -0.08 5.78
N SER A 67 -7.36 -1.18 6.52
CA SER A 67 -7.32 -2.53 5.98
C SER A 67 -8.55 -2.89 5.13
N GLU A 68 -9.73 -2.35 5.45
CA GLU A 68 -10.96 -2.53 4.69
C GLU A 68 -10.87 -1.87 3.31
N ILE A 69 -10.31 -0.65 3.24
CA ILE A 69 -10.01 0.06 1.98
C ILE A 69 -9.12 -0.82 1.08
N MET A 70 -8.04 -1.37 1.62
CA MET A 70 -7.12 -2.23 0.85
C MET A 70 -7.74 -3.58 0.48
N ARG A 71 -8.57 -4.15 1.37
CA ARG A 71 -9.30 -5.41 1.12
C ARG A 71 -10.31 -5.27 -0.01
N ALA A 72 -10.94 -4.10 -0.17
CA ALA A 72 -11.82 -3.83 -1.31
C ALA A 72 -11.09 -3.94 -2.66
N GLN A 73 -9.79 -3.61 -2.70
CA GLN A 73 -8.97 -3.68 -3.91
C GLN A 73 -8.28 -5.05 -4.10
N LEU A 74 -7.80 -5.66 -3.02
CA LEU A 74 -6.97 -6.88 -3.06
C LEU A 74 -7.77 -8.17 -2.80
N GLY A 75 -9.05 -8.03 -2.42
CA GLY A 75 -9.95 -9.14 -2.14
C GLY A 75 -9.80 -9.73 -0.73
N THR A 76 -10.56 -10.78 -0.47
CA THR A 76 -10.78 -11.35 0.87
C THR A 76 -9.55 -11.98 1.52
N ARG A 77 -8.49 -12.23 0.74
CA ARG A 77 -7.19 -12.73 1.23
C ARG A 77 -6.38 -11.66 1.95
N PHE A 78 -6.68 -10.38 1.72
CA PHE A 78 -6.09 -9.30 2.50
C PHE A 78 -6.72 -9.29 3.90
N ALA A 79 -5.90 -9.51 4.92
CA ALA A 79 -6.37 -9.62 6.30
C ALA A 79 -6.93 -8.28 6.80
N LEU A 80 -7.99 -8.35 7.61
CA LEU A 80 -8.48 -7.19 8.36
C LEU A 80 -7.58 -6.96 9.57
N ALA A 81 -7.24 -5.71 9.82
CA ALA A 81 -6.53 -5.33 11.02
C ALA A 81 -7.47 -5.20 12.21
N ALA A 82 -6.88 -5.03 13.40
CA ALA A 82 -7.63 -4.74 14.61
C ALA A 82 -8.28 -3.36 14.53
N ASP A 83 -9.41 -3.20 15.20
CA ASP A 83 -10.11 -1.92 15.33
C ASP A 83 -9.41 -1.04 16.38
N ILE A 84 -8.30 -0.44 15.96
CA ILE A 84 -7.41 0.34 16.81
C ILE A 84 -6.97 1.60 16.04
N ASP A 85 -7.19 2.75 16.66
CA ASP A 85 -6.66 4.03 16.17
C ASP A 85 -5.18 4.19 16.53
N GLU A 86 -4.41 4.78 15.61
CA GLU A 86 -2.98 5.08 15.82
C GLU A 86 -2.72 5.95 17.07
N SER A 87 -3.63 6.86 17.41
CA SER A 87 -3.54 7.68 18.62
C SER A 87 -3.51 6.84 19.90
N ARG A 88 -4.38 5.83 19.97
CA ARG A 88 -4.45 4.88 21.09
C ARG A 88 -3.21 3.98 21.13
N LYS A 89 -2.71 3.56 19.97
CA LYS A 89 -1.47 2.75 19.88
C LYS A 89 -0.24 3.55 20.33
N SER A 90 -0.14 4.81 19.93
CA SER A 90 0.95 5.71 20.31
C SER A 90 0.93 6.01 21.81
N GLN A 91 -0.26 6.24 22.39
CA GLN A 91 -0.42 6.39 23.84
C GLN A 91 -0.02 5.12 24.60
N ASN A 92 -0.48 3.95 24.16
CA ASN A 92 -0.12 2.68 24.79
C ASN A 92 1.39 2.41 24.70
N LEU A 93 2.02 2.74 23.58
CA LEU A 93 3.47 2.61 23.43
C LEU A 93 4.22 3.59 24.33
N ALA A 94 3.77 4.84 24.43
CA ALA A 94 4.35 5.83 25.34
C ALA A 94 4.24 5.40 26.81
N ILE A 95 3.09 4.84 27.21
CA ILE A 95 2.91 4.25 28.56
C ILE A 95 3.84 3.06 28.77
N ALA A 96 3.95 2.15 27.79
CA ALA A 96 4.81 0.98 27.90
C ALA A 96 6.30 1.35 28.01
N VAL A 97 6.75 2.35 27.24
CA VAL A 97 8.12 2.89 27.33
C VAL A 97 8.33 3.62 28.67
N GLY A 98 7.37 4.43 29.10
CA GLY A 98 7.46 5.19 30.35
C GLY A 98 7.43 4.31 31.62
N THR A 99 6.78 3.15 31.56
CA THR A 99 6.74 2.18 32.65
C THR A 99 7.90 1.18 32.61
N SER A 100 8.65 1.11 31.49
CA SER A 100 9.90 0.35 31.38
C SER A 100 11.08 1.05 32.08
N SER A 101 10.95 1.31 33.38
CA SER A 101 12.10 1.73 34.19
C SER A 101 13.02 0.51 34.39
N ILE A 102 14.03 0.37 33.54
CA ILE A 102 15.13 -0.56 33.81
C ILE A 102 16.02 0.14 34.86
N PRO A 103 16.05 -0.32 36.12
CA PRO A 103 16.93 0.29 37.10
C PRO A 103 18.39 0.12 36.61
N PRO A 104 19.19 1.20 36.55
CA PRO A 104 20.57 1.08 36.13
C PRO A 104 21.29 0.11 37.06
N ARG A 105 21.99 -0.88 36.49
CA ARG A 105 22.83 -1.80 37.28
C ARG A 105 23.88 -0.96 38.01
N GLY A 106 23.73 -0.85 39.33
CA GLY A 106 24.71 -0.21 40.17
C GLY A 106 26.03 -0.95 40.05
N TYR A 107 27.07 -0.26 39.58
CA TYR A 107 28.42 -0.77 39.69
C TYR A 107 28.77 -0.77 41.18
N ALA A 108 28.85 -1.97 41.77
CA ALA A 108 29.34 -2.15 43.12
C ALA A 108 30.79 -1.66 43.20
N ARG A 109 31.06 -0.81 44.20
CA ARG A 109 32.41 -0.28 44.50
C ARG A 109 33.32 -1.35 45.05
#